data_AF-A0A9N9I9N8-F1
#
_entry.id   AF-A0A9N9I9N8-F1
#
_cell.length_a   1.000
_cell.length_b   1.000
_cell.length_c   1.000
_cell.angle_alpha   90.00
_cell.angle_beta   90.00
_cell.angle_gamma   90.00
#
_symmetry.space_group_name_H-M   'P 1'
#
loop_
_entity.id
_entity.type
_entity.pdbx_description
1 polymer ?
#
loop_
_entity_poly.entity_id
_entity_poly.type
_entity_poly.pdbx_seq_one_letter_code
_entity_poly.pdbx_strand_id
1 'polypeptide(L)'
;GDSSGNGHYKATCYYCNESWKRGKPQAMKAHLANQCNSCPEDISAHWRKKLAEEINKYTRKSAPVSTNIHKPLQNDPLPYEINNHLDQSLLKAWIMTGIPFEIIENPFMRDFIKKLNPQYIPPSRTTLSGRLLDAEVARVTTAVYNELEHCENLTL
;
A
#
# COMPACT_ATOMS: atom_id res chain seq x y z
N GLY A 1 -0.98 -22.72 -15.68
CA GLY A 1 0.04 -21.85 -15.07
C GLY A 1 1.26 -22.70 -14.77
N ASP A 2 2.40 -22.35 -15.33
CA ASP A 2 3.60 -23.18 -15.22
C ASP A 2 4.14 -23.17 -13.79
N SER A 3 4.36 -24.36 -13.24
CA SER A 3 4.90 -24.57 -11.90
C SER A 3 6.38 -24.18 -11.85
N SER A 4 6.76 -23.35 -10.88
CA SER A 4 8.17 -22.93 -10.68
C SER A 4 8.90 -23.80 -9.65
N GLY A 5 8.58 -25.09 -9.56
CA GLY A 5 9.27 -26.07 -8.70
C GLY A 5 8.91 -26.05 -7.21
N ASN A 6 8.47 -24.93 -6.64
CA ASN A 6 8.26 -24.77 -5.17
C ASN A 6 6.80 -24.47 -4.75
N GLY A 7 5.79 -24.99 -5.46
CA GLY A 7 4.38 -24.67 -5.18
C GLY A 7 3.97 -23.22 -5.52
N HIS A 8 4.87 -22.46 -6.14
CA HIS A 8 4.58 -21.14 -6.68
C HIS A 8 4.32 -21.23 -8.19
N TYR A 9 3.28 -20.52 -8.62
CA TYR A 9 2.87 -20.45 -10.02
C TYR A 9 3.27 -19.11 -10.61
N LYS A 10 3.67 -19.10 -11.88
CA LYS A 10 3.76 -17.86 -12.64
C LYS A 10 2.35 -17.30 -12.85
N ALA A 11 2.26 -15.98 -12.95
CA ALA A 11 1.02 -15.31 -13.35
C ALA A 11 1.28 -14.46 -14.58
N THR A 12 0.27 -14.36 -15.44
CA THR A 12 0.29 -13.50 -16.61
C THR A 12 -1.02 -12.72 -16.63
N CYS A 13 -0.96 -11.43 -16.93
CA CYS A 13 -2.15 -10.61 -17.12
C CYS A 13 -2.80 -11.01 -18.43
N TYR A 14 -4.10 -11.32 -18.38
CA TYR A 14 -4.84 -11.73 -19.56
C TYR A 14 -4.95 -10.60 -20.61
N TYR A 15 -4.96 -9.34 -20.19
CA TYR A 15 -5.21 -8.20 -21.06
C TYR A 15 -3.96 -7.66 -21.77
N CYS A 16 -2.82 -7.57 -21.05
CA CYS A 16 -1.59 -6.96 -21.58
C CYS A 16 -0.44 -7.96 -21.74
N ASN A 17 -0.64 -9.23 -21.37
CA ASN A 17 0.38 -10.30 -21.40
C ASN A 17 1.62 -10.06 -20.50
N GLU A 18 1.60 -9.06 -19.63
CA GLU A 18 2.66 -8.87 -18.64
C GLU A 18 2.72 -10.07 -17.69
N SER A 19 3.93 -10.55 -17.39
CA SER A 19 4.13 -11.79 -16.65
C SER A 19 5.02 -11.62 -15.42
N TRP A 20 4.64 -12.33 -14.35
CA TRP A 20 5.36 -12.36 -13.08
C TRP A 20 5.89 -13.76 -12.83
N LYS A 21 7.18 -13.84 -12.49
CA LYS A 21 7.86 -15.09 -12.07
C LYS A 21 7.14 -15.78 -10.91
N ARG A 22 6.49 -15.00 -10.04
CA ARG A 22 5.63 -15.50 -8.96
C ARG A 22 4.32 -14.71 -8.95
N GLY A 23 3.21 -15.42 -9.14
CA GLY A 23 1.87 -14.86 -9.04
C GLY A 23 1.55 -14.42 -7.61
N LYS A 24 1.26 -13.14 -7.46
CA LYS A 24 0.77 -12.56 -6.20
C LYS A 24 -0.57 -11.88 -6.49
N PRO A 25 -1.69 -12.35 -5.89
CA PRO A 25 -3.00 -11.76 -6.15
C PRO A 25 -3.03 -10.24 -5.93
N GLN A 26 -2.37 -9.75 -4.87
CA GLN A 26 -2.32 -8.30 -4.62
C GLN A 26 -1.60 -7.51 -5.71
N ALA A 27 -0.51 -8.05 -6.27
CA ALA A 27 0.18 -7.40 -7.40
C ALA A 27 -0.70 -7.39 -8.66
N MET A 28 -1.45 -8.45 -8.91
CA MET A 28 -2.39 -8.51 -10.05
C MET A 28 -3.52 -7.48 -9.88
N LYS A 29 -4.11 -7.36 -8.69
CA LYS A 29 -5.13 -6.34 -8.41
C LYS A 29 -4.60 -4.93 -8.66
N ALA A 30 -3.42 -4.61 -8.13
CA ALA A 30 -2.77 -3.31 -8.32
C ALA A 30 -2.48 -3.03 -9.80
N HIS A 31 -1.98 -4.02 -10.53
CA HIS A 31 -1.74 -3.91 -11.97
C HIS A 31 -3.03 -3.62 -12.74
N LEU A 32 -4.10 -4.40 -12.51
CA LEU A 32 -5.40 -4.21 -13.18
C LEU A 32 -6.04 -2.86 -12.85
N ALA A 33 -5.83 -2.35 -11.64
CA ALA A 33 -6.39 -1.08 -11.20
C ALA A 33 -5.65 0.14 -11.74
N ASN A 34 -4.31 0.10 -11.72
CA ASN A 34 -3.48 1.31 -11.81
C ASN A 34 -2.52 1.34 -13.00
N GLN A 35 -2.23 0.22 -13.66
CA GLN A 35 -1.12 0.11 -14.62
C GLN A 35 -1.50 -0.50 -15.97
N CYS A 36 -2.52 -1.36 -16.02
CA CYS A 36 -2.83 -2.12 -17.22
C CYS A 36 -3.62 -1.31 -18.26
N ASN A 37 -2.93 -0.76 -19.25
CA ASN A 37 -3.55 0.03 -20.33
C ASN A 37 -4.56 -0.75 -21.20
N SER A 38 -4.42 -2.07 -21.29
CA SER A 38 -5.33 -2.93 -22.08
C SER A 38 -6.51 -3.47 -21.26
N CYS A 39 -6.60 -3.13 -19.97
CA CYS A 39 -7.67 -3.60 -19.09
C CYS A 39 -8.96 -2.80 -19.39
N PRO A 40 -10.11 -3.46 -19.57
CA PRO A 40 -11.41 -2.78 -19.65
C PRO A 40 -11.69 -1.90 -18.44
N GLU A 41 -12.34 -0.76 -18.66
CA GLU A 41 -12.53 0.28 -17.64
C GLU A 41 -13.43 -0.17 -16.50
N ASP A 42 -14.45 -0.98 -16.77
CA ASP A 42 -15.32 -1.57 -15.75
C ASP A 42 -14.53 -2.45 -14.77
N ILE A 43 -13.55 -3.21 -15.28
CA ILE A 43 -12.69 -4.07 -14.48
C ILE A 43 -11.65 -3.25 -13.72
N SER A 44 -11.03 -2.27 -14.38
CA SER A 44 -10.04 -1.37 -13.76
C SER A 44 -10.68 -0.59 -12.60
N ALA A 45 -11.89 -0.05 -12.81
CA ALA A 45 -12.65 0.71 -11.82
C ALA A 45 -13.06 -0.16 -10.63
N HIS A 46 -13.54 -1.39 -10.88
CA HIS A 46 -13.86 -2.34 -9.80
C HIS A 46 -12.64 -2.60 -8.90
N TRP A 47 -11.46 -2.81 -9.47
CA TRP A 47 -10.26 -3.05 -8.67
C TRP A 47 -9.73 -1.80 -7.98
N ARG A 48 -9.81 -0.62 -8.61
CA ARG A 48 -9.52 0.66 -7.94
C ARG A 48 -10.36 0.85 -6.69
N LYS A 49 -11.69 0.65 -6.79
CA LYS A 49 -12.59 0.75 -5.65
C LYS A 49 -12.22 -0.24 -4.53
N LYS A 50 -11.95 -1.50 -4.87
CA LYS A 50 -11.51 -2.50 -3.87
C LYS A 50 -10.19 -2.11 -3.19
N LEU A 51 -9.20 -1.63 -3.92
CA LEU A 51 -7.92 -1.22 -3.34
C LEU A 51 -8.08 -0.01 -2.41
N ALA A 52 -8.88 0.98 -2.80
CA ALA A 52 -9.19 2.13 -1.96
C ALA A 52 -9.90 1.72 -0.66
N GLU A 53 -10.79 0.73 -0.71
CA GLU A 53 -11.46 0.17 0.49
C GLU A 53 -10.53 -0.67 1.37
N GLU A 54 -9.53 -1.37 0.80
CA GLU A 54 -8.56 -2.20 1.53
C GLU A 54 -7.66 -1.37 2.48
N ILE A 55 -7.52 -0.06 2.26
CA ILE A 55 -6.88 0.89 3.18
C ILE A 55 -7.53 0.83 4.57
N ASN A 56 -8.83 0.55 4.67
CA ASN A 56 -9.59 0.65 5.92
C ASN A 56 -9.64 -0.65 6.76
N LYS A 57 -8.99 -1.74 6.35
CA LYS A 57 -9.12 -3.06 7.02
C LYS A 57 -7.81 -3.69 7.51
N TYR A 58 -6.71 -2.95 7.58
CA TYR A 58 -5.37 -3.50 7.76
C TYR A 58 -4.83 -3.54 9.20
N THR A 59 -4.93 -4.66 9.89
CA THR A 59 -4.21 -4.80 11.17
C THR A 59 -2.77 -5.26 10.97
N ARG A 60 -1.79 -4.51 11.51
CA ARG A 60 -0.40 -4.98 11.62
C ARG A 60 -0.24 -5.89 12.81
N LYS A 61 0.18 -7.13 12.56
CA LYS A 61 0.74 -7.98 13.61
C LYS A 61 2.15 -7.46 13.93
N SER A 62 2.32 -6.89 15.12
CA SER A 62 3.64 -6.58 15.66
C SER A 62 4.44 -7.88 15.84
N ALA A 63 5.71 -7.89 15.45
CA ALA A 63 6.62 -8.96 15.83
C ALA A 63 6.94 -8.83 17.33
N PRO A 64 7.08 -9.93 18.09
CA PRO A 64 7.44 -9.85 19.50
C PRO A 64 8.87 -9.31 19.61
N VAL A 65 9.01 -8.13 20.21
CA VAL A 65 10.31 -7.58 20.58
C VAL A 65 10.77 -8.29 21.84
N SER A 66 11.76 -9.17 21.73
CA SER A 66 12.46 -9.74 22.89
C SER A 66 13.52 -8.75 23.37
N THR A 67 13.22 -8.00 24.44
CA THR A 67 14.23 -7.52 25.39
C THR A 67 13.61 -7.45 26.78
N ASN A 68 14.29 -8.12 27.70
CA ASN A 68 13.97 -8.20 29.12
C ASN A 68 14.17 -6.85 29.84
N ILE A 69 13.35 -6.65 30.88
CA ILE A 69 13.49 -5.77 32.05
C ILE A 69 12.81 -4.37 31.95
N HIS A 70 11.80 -4.23 32.83
CA HIS A 70 10.88 -3.12 33.17
C HIS A 70 9.62 -2.92 32.29
N LYS A 71 8.44 -3.25 32.85
CA LYS A 71 7.08 -3.03 32.31
C LYS A 71 6.37 -1.90 33.10
N PRO A 72 5.32 -1.24 32.56
CA PRO A 72 5.14 -0.80 31.18
C PRO A 72 4.54 0.63 31.11
N LEU A 73 5.15 1.55 30.36
CA LEU A 73 4.42 2.73 29.90
C LEU A 73 3.73 2.34 28.60
N GLN A 74 2.46 1.93 28.68
CA GLN A 74 1.54 1.66 27.56
C GLN A 74 2.13 0.76 26.44
N ASN A 75 2.09 -0.55 26.66
CA ASN A 75 2.39 -1.57 25.64
C ASN A 75 1.18 -1.89 24.74
N ASP A 76 0.11 -1.10 24.83
CA ASP A 76 -1.05 -1.34 23.98
C ASP A 76 -0.71 -0.90 22.55
N PRO A 77 -0.93 -1.77 21.54
CA PRO A 77 -0.71 -1.38 20.16
C PRO A 77 -1.59 -0.17 19.84
N LEU A 78 -1.03 0.83 19.14
CA LEU A 78 -1.79 1.99 18.68
C LEU A 78 -3.11 1.53 18.03
N PRO A 79 -4.25 2.18 18.32
CA PRO A 79 -5.50 1.90 17.64
C PRO A 79 -5.31 1.86 16.13
N TYR A 80 -6.03 0.95 15.47
CA TYR A 80 -5.85 0.68 14.05
C TYR A 80 -6.01 1.95 13.20
N GLU A 81 -7.02 2.75 13.50
CA GLU A 81 -7.38 3.97 12.80
C GLU A 81 -6.26 5.01 12.89
N ILE A 82 -5.64 5.13 14.07
CA ILE A 82 -4.51 6.05 14.30
C ILE A 82 -3.28 5.59 13.52
N ASN A 83 -2.97 4.28 13.57
CA ASN A 83 -1.88 3.70 12.79
C ASN A 83 -2.06 3.92 11.28
N ASN A 84 -3.27 3.72 10.78
CA ASN A 84 -3.60 3.92 9.37
C ASN A 84 -3.44 5.39 8.96
N HIS A 85 -3.90 6.33 9.79
CA HIS A 85 -3.72 7.76 9.54
C HIS A 85 -2.23 8.17 9.51
N LEU A 86 -1.43 7.62 10.43
CA LEU A 86 0.03 7.84 10.44
C LEU A 86 0.68 7.26 9.19
N ASP A 87 0.32 6.05 8.78
CA ASP A 87 0.83 5.42 7.56
C ASP A 87 0.52 6.24 6.30
N GLN A 88 -0.70 6.78 6.19
CA GLN A 88 -1.10 7.66 5.08
C GLN A 88 -0.33 8.98 5.09
N SER A 89 -0.19 9.60 6.26
CA SER A 89 0.54 10.86 6.41
C SER A 89 2.02 10.68 6.06
N LEU A 90 2.61 9.59 6.53
CA LEU A 90 3.99 9.20 6.21
C LEU A 90 4.17 8.95 4.71
N LEU A 91 3.28 8.18 4.08
CA LEU A 91 3.32 7.91 2.64
C LEU A 91 3.28 9.22 1.83
N LYS A 92 2.33 10.11 2.15
CA LYS A 92 2.20 11.41 1.48
C LYS A 92 3.47 12.23 1.64
N ALA A 93 4.02 12.32 2.85
CA ALA A 93 5.28 13.02 3.08
C ALA A 93 6.41 12.43 2.22
N TRP A 94 6.55 11.11 2.16
CA TRP A 94 7.56 10.42 1.36
C TRP A 94 7.45 10.74 -0.14
N ILE A 95 6.25 10.64 -0.70
CA ILE A 95 6.01 10.88 -2.14
C ILE A 95 6.24 12.35 -2.47
N MET A 96 5.65 13.26 -1.70
CA MET A 96 5.68 14.69 -1.98
C MET A 96 7.09 15.29 -1.85
N THR A 97 7.95 14.67 -1.04
CA THR A 97 9.34 15.09 -0.85
C THR A 97 10.34 14.28 -1.68
N GLY A 98 9.88 13.28 -2.44
CA GLY A 98 10.75 12.44 -3.27
C GLY A 98 11.74 11.58 -2.47
N ILE A 99 11.41 11.20 -1.24
CA ILE A 99 12.30 10.38 -0.41
C ILE A 99 12.27 8.93 -0.92
N PRO A 100 13.44 8.30 -1.19
CA PRO A 100 13.49 6.90 -1.56
C PRO A 100 12.86 6.00 -0.49
N PHE A 101 12.07 5.00 -0.91
CA PHE A 101 11.37 4.12 0.03
C PHE A 101 12.30 3.31 0.91
N GLU A 102 13.54 3.05 0.49
CA GLU A 102 14.59 2.38 1.25
C GLU A 102 14.89 3.09 2.59
N ILE A 103 14.70 4.40 2.63
CA ILE A 103 14.98 5.22 3.81
C ILE A 103 14.07 4.86 5.00
N ILE A 104 12.85 4.36 4.77
CA ILE A 104 11.95 4.02 5.88
C ILE A 104 12.48 2.87 6.75
N GLU A 105 13.34 2.02 6.18
CA GLU A 105 13.95 0.91 6.90
C GLU A 105 15.34 1.22 7.42
N ASN A 106 15.89 2.40 7.10
CA ASN A 106 17.16 2.85 7.61
C ASN A 106 17.12 2.92 9.16
N PRO A 107 18.13 2.39 9.88
CA PRO A 107 18.14 2.37 11.34
C PRO A 107 18.00 3.76 11.98
N PHE A 108 18.63 4.79 11.42
CA PHE A 108 18.55 6.16 11.93
C PHE A 108 17.15 6.75 11.72
N MET A 109 16.53 6.47 10.57
CA MET A 109 15.15 6.90 10.32
C MET A 109 14.16 6.19 11.25
N ARG A 110 14.33 4.88 11.46
CA ARG A 110 13.51 4.11 12.40
C ARG A 110 13.67 4.60 13.83
N ASP A 111 14.89 4.93 14.25
CA ASP A 111 15.18 5.51 15.57
C ASP A 111 14.54 6.90 15.71
N PHE A 112 14.67 7.76 14.69
CA PHE A 112 14.01 9.06 14.65
C PHE A 112 12.48 8.95 14.80
N ILE A 113 11.84 8.07 14.02
CA ILE A 113 10.38 7.85 14.10
C ILE A 113 9.98 7.33 15.48
N LYS A 114 10.75 6.40 16.07
CA LYS A 114 10.49 5.88 17.43
C LYS A 114 10.64 6.95 18.50
N LYS A 115 11.59 7.89 18.35
CA LYS A 115 11.74 9.02 19.27
C LYS A 115 10.57 10.00 19.18
N LEU A 116 9.97 10.17 18.00
CA LEU A 116 8.77 10.98 17.83
C LEU A 116 7.51 10.30 18.38
N ASN A 117 7.35 9.00 18.12
CA ASN A 117 6.22 8.22 18.63
C ASN A 117 6.68 6.77 18.92
N PRO A 118 6.95 6.42 20.19
CA PRO A 118 7.44 5.09 20.56
C PRO A 118 6.49 3.94 20.27
N GLN A 119 5.18 4.21 20.23
CA GLN A 119 4.14 3.20 20.00
C GLN A 119 3.87 2.99 18.50
N TYR A 120 4.29 3.92 17.65
CA TYR A 120 4.14 3.79 16.20
C TYR A 120 5.25 2.92 15.62
N ILE A 121 4.83 1.86 14.93
CA ILE A 121 5.72 1.05 14.12
C ILE A 121 5.59 1.59 12.69
N PRO A 122 6.65 2.01 12.00
CA PRO A 122 6.54 2.42 10.60
C PRO A 122 6.38 1.21 9.67
N PRO A 123 5.73 1.37 8.49
CA PRO A 123 5.58 0.31 7.51
C PRO A 123 6.93 -0.15 6.96
N SER A 124 6.98 -1.37 6.44
CA SER A 124 8.14 -1.83 5.68
C SER A 124 8.23 -1.10 4.34
N ARG A 125 9.42 -1.08 3.73
CA ARG A 125 9.63 -0.52 2.39
C ARG A 125 8.64 -1.09 1.39
N THR A 126 8.48 -2.42 1.38
CA THR A 126 7.57 -3.13 0.47
C THR A 126 6.10 -2.83 0.73
N THR A 127 5.74 -2.52 1.99
CA THR A 127 4.37 -2.14 2.34
C THR A 127 4.09 -0.71 1.90
N LEU A 128 5.06 0.19 2.10
CA LEU A 128 4.99 1.60 1.73
C LEU A 128 4.96 1.78 0.21
N SER A 129 5.92 1.19 -0.51
CA SER A 129 6.09 1.34 -1.96
C SER A 129 5.14 0.48 -2.79
N GLY A 130 4.51 -0.53 -2.19
CA GLY A 130 3.55 -1.39 -2.84
C GLY A 130 2.15 -1.01 -2.37
N ARG A 131 1.61 -1.82 -1.47
CA ARG A 131 0.22 -1.74 -1.04
C ARG A 131 -0.28 -0.34 -0.66
N LEU A 132 0.46 0.42 0.15
CA LEU A 132 0.02 1.76 0.57
C LEU A 132 0.01 2.74 -0.62
N LEU A 133 1.05 2.72 -1.45
CA LEU A 133 1.11 3.50 -2.69
C LEU A 133 0.01 3.09 -3.68
N ASP A 134 -0.14 1.80 -3.96
CA ASP A 134 -1.13 1.27 -4.89
C ASP A 134 -2.55 1.68 -4.51
N ALA A 135 -2.84 1.66 -3.20
CA ALA A 135 -4.14 2.05 -2.69
C ALA A 135 -4.36 3.57 -2.73
N GLU A 136 -3.33 4.37 -2.45
CA GLU A 136 -3.42 5.84 -2.56
C GLU A 136 -3.59 6.30 -4.01
N VAL A 137 -2.88 5.66 -4.96
CA VAL A 137 -3.10 5.89 -6.41
C VAL A 137 -4.54 5.58 -6.77
N ALA A 138 -5.04 4.40 -6.40
CA ALA A 138 -6.42 4.03 -6.67
C ALA A 138 -7.44 5.02 -6.08
N ARG A 139 -7.20 5.48 -4.85
CA ARG A 139 -8.05 6.47 -4.16
C ARG A 139 -8.06 7.82 -4.86
N VAL A 140 -6.89 8.36 -5.19
CA VAL A 140 -6.75 9.66 -5.88
C VAL A 140 -7.35 9.58 -7.27
N THR A 141 -7.05 8.54 -8.04
CA THR A 141 -7.63 8.33 -9.36
C THR A 141 -9.15 8.25 -9.29
N THR A 142 -9.72 7.49 -8.34
CA THR A 142 -11.18 7.43 -8.16
C THR A 142 -11.78 8.80 -7.83
N ALA A 143 -11.13 9.58 -6.97
CA ALA A 143 -11.59 10.93 -6.65
C ALA A 143 -11.59 11.85 -7.88
N VAL A 144 -10.53 11.81 -8.69
CA VAL A 144 -10.43 12.59 -9.94
C VAL A 144 -11.55 12.21 -10.91
N TYR A 145 -11.81 10.92 -11.14
CA TYR A 145 -12.92 10.51 -12.01
C TYR A 145 -14.29 10.97 -11.49
N ASN A 146 -14.52 10.85 -10.19
CA ASN A 146 -15.77 11.34 -9.58
C ASN A 146 -15.92 12.85 -9.80
N GLU A 147 -14.86 13.64 -9.64
CA GLU A 147 -14.91 15.08 -9.89
C GLU A 147 -15.19 15.41 -11.37
N LEU A 148 -14.60 14.65 -12.29
CA LEU A 148 -14.82 14.81 -13.74
C LEU A 148 -16.27 14.47 -14.15
N GLU A 149 -16.87 13.42 -13.57
CA GLU A 149 -18.25 13.04 -13.86
C GLU A 149 -19.27 14.13 -13.47
N HIS A 150 -18.96 14.93 -12.45
CA HIS A 150 -19.83 15.99 -11.95
C HIS A 150 -19.54 17.37 -12.57
N CYS A 151 -18.59 17.45 -13.51
CA CYS A 151 -18.25 18.69 -14.20
C CYS A 151 -19.10 18.86 -15.47
N GLU A 152 -20.11 19.73 -15.41
CA GLU A 152 -21.10 19.94 -16.49
C GLU A 152 -20.54 20.63 -17.75
N ASN A 153 -19.32 21.20 -17.70
CA ASN A 153 -18.74 22.02 -18.77
C ASN A 153 -17.36 21.55 -19.25
N LEU A 154 -17.05 20.25 -19.16
CA LEU A 154 -15.84 19.69 -19.76
C LEU A 154 -15.97 19.70 -21.29
N THR A 155 -15.37 20.70 -21.93
CA THR A 155 -15.11 20.68 -23.37
C THR A 155 -13.75 20.03 -23.59
N LEU A 156 -13.77 18.87 -24.27
CA LEU A 156 -12.59 18.12 -24.71
C LEU A 156 -11.99 18.73 -25.98
#